data_AF-A0A920HF00-F1
#
_entry.id   AF-A0A920HF00-F1
#
_cell.length_a   1.000
_cell.length_b   1.000
_cell.length_c   1.000
_cell.angle_alpha   90.00
_cell.angle_beta   90.00
_cell.angle_gamma   90.00
#
_symmetry.space_group_name_H-M   'P 1'
#
loop_
_entity.id
_entity.type
_entity.pdbx_description
1 polymer ?
#
loop_
_entity_poly.entity_id
_entity_poly.type
_entity_poly.pdbx_seq_one_letter_code
_entity_poly.pdbx_strand_id
1 'polypeptide(L)'
;MKKLTLLLLLMPLMLNAQNFRGLDQSPMDQAKFPTSNRVTDKIAIITYSRPQLKNRSFDDIVPKNKVWRTGANEATELRLFKDVEINNTTIVAGTYTLFTIPESEEITFIINKATNIWGI
;
A
#
# COMPACT_ATOMS: atom_id res chain seq x y z
N MET A 1 -21.43 34.19 43.65
CA MET A 1 -20.26 34.19 42.73
C MET A 1 -19.51 32.87 42.73
N LYS A 2 -19.04 32.33 43.87
CA LYS A 2 -18.27 31.05 43.94
C LYS A 2 -18.96 29.82 43.30
N LYS A 3 -20.29 29.68 43.43
CA LYS A 3 -21.06 28.58 42.80
C LYS A 3 -21.12 28.68 41.26
N LEU A 4 -21.07 29.90 40.72
CA LEU A 4 -21.07 30.13 39.28
C LEU A 4 -19.67 29.88 38.68
N THR A 5 -18.62 30.14 39.45
CA THR A 5 -17.23 29.83 39.08
C THR A 5 -16.98 28.33 39.00
N LEU A 6 -17.58 27.53 39.89
CA LEU A 6 -17.46 26.07 39.88
C LEU A 6 -18.16 25.44 38.67
N LEU A 7 -19.31 26.00 38.25
CA LEU A 7 -20.07 25.54 37.08
C LEU A 7 -19.30 25.78 35.78
N LEU A 8 -18.61 26.92 35.67
CA LEU A 8 -17.81 27.27 34.49
C LEU A 8 -16.58 26.35 34.32
N LEU A 9 -16.05 25.81 35.42
CA LEU A 9 -14.87 24.95 35.43
C LEU A 9 -15.16 23.51 34.99
N LEU A 10 -16.43 23.08 35.04
CA LEU A 10 -16.88 21.74 34.65
C LEU A 10 -17.28 21.63 33.16
N MET A 11 -17.51 22.76 32.49
CA MET A 11 -17.87 22.84 31.07
C MET A 11 -16.88 22.16 30.08
N PRO A 12 -15.54 22.21 30.27
CA PRO A 12 -14.62 21.60 29.31
C PRO A 12 -14.61 20.06 29.32
N LEU A 13 -15.18 19.40 30.34
CA LEU A 13 -15.27 17.93 30.39
C LEU A 13 -16.32 17.35 29.44
N MET A 14 -17.17 18.19 28.85
CA MET A 14 -18.24 17.76 27.93
C MET A 14 -17.95 18.07 26.45
N LEU A 15 -16.76 18.59 26.14
CA LEU A 15 -16.34 18.87 24.77
C LEU A 15 -15.69 17.63 24.13
N ASN A 16 -16.51 16.73 23.57
CA ASN A 16 -16.03 15.69 22.66
C ASN A 16 -15.84 16.26 21.25
N ALA A 17 -14.76 17.02 21.05
CA ALA A 17 -14.43 17.64 19.76
C ALA A 17 -13.49 16.80 18.86
N GLN A 18 -12.93 15.71 19.38
CA GLN A 18 -11.92 14.91 18.67
C GLN A 18 -12.57 13.69 17.97
N ASN A 19 -13.29 13.93 16.89
CA ASN A 19 -13.67 12.86 15.96
C ASN A 19 -12.47 12.52 15.07
N PHE A 20 -11.59 11.64 15.55
CA PHE A 20 -10.53 11.10 14.70
C PHE A 20 -11.12 10.14 13.67
N ARG A 21 -10.63 10.20 12.44
CA ARG A 21 -10.93 9.19 11.44
C ARG A 21 -10.38 7.85 11.93
N GLY A 22 -11.10 6.77 11.64
CA GLY A 22 -10.59 5.42 11.88
C GLY A 22 -9.33 5.13 11.06
N LEU A 23 -8.63 4.06 11.41
CA LEU A 23 -7.48 3.60 10.64
C LEU A 23 -7.89 3.28 9.20
N ASP A 24 -7.00 3.58 8.26
CA ASP A 24 -7.16 3.16 6.88
C ASP A 24 -7.32 1.64 6.82
N GLN A 25 -8.28 1.19 6.03
CA GLN A 25 -8.62 -0.21 5.86
C GLN A 25 -7.60 -0.96 5.00
N SER A 26 -6.88 -0.22 4.14
CA SER A 26 -5.83 -0.75 3.28
C SER A 26 -4.64 0.20 3.29
N PRO A 27 -3.93 0.34 4.43
CA PRO A 27 -2.84 1.29 4.55
C PRO A 27 -1.74 0.99 3.53
N MET A 28 -1.21 2.05 2.95
CA MET A 28 -0.08 1.99 2.04
C MET A 28 1.22 1.68 2.79
N ASP A 29 2.10 0.91 2.15
CA ASP A 29 3.45 0.59 2.62
C ASP A 29 4.44 0.48 1.47
N GLN A 30 5.72 0.38 1.79
CA GLN A 30 6.80 0.27 0.82
C GLN A 30 7.82 -0.82 1.19
N ALA A 31 8.18 -1.62 0.20
CA ALA A 31 9.39 -2.45 0.23
C ALA A 31 10.50 -1.74 -0.53
N LYS A 32 11.73 -1.75 0.00
CA LYS A 32 12.86 -0.99 -0.56
C LYS A 32 14.08 -1.89 -0.72
N PHE A 33 14.81 -1.69 -1.81
CA PHE A 33 16.09 -2.36 -2.06
C PHE A 33 17.17 -1.33 -2.42
N PRO A 34 18.36 -1.35 -1.78
CA PRO A 34 18.72 -2.17 -0.63
C PRO A 34 17.87 -1.90 0.61
N THR A 35 17.66 -2.90 1.47
CA THR A 35 16.72 -2.84 2.61
C THR A 35 17.17 -1.92 3.75
N SER A 36 18.49 -1.74 3.93
CA SER A 36 19.05 -0.93 5.03
C SER A 36 18.61 0.54 4.96
N ASN A 37 18.04 1.07 6.04
CA ASN A 37 17.63 2.48 6.13
C ASN A 37 18.80 3.48 6.09
N ARG A 38 20.05 3.02 6.29
CA ARG A 38 21.24 3.88 6.21
C ARG A 38 21.65 4.19 4.77
N VAL A 39 21.16 3.40 3.81
CA VAL A 39 21.45 3.59 2.37
C VAL A 39 20.37 4.49 1.78
N THR A 40 20.73 5.71 1.39
CA THR A 40 19.82 6.67 0.72
C THR A 40 19.55 6.27 -0.73
N ASP A 41 20.57 5.75 -1.41
CA ASP A 41 20.50 5.39 -2.82
C ASP A 41 19.81 4.03 -2.99
N LYS A 42 18.48 4.06 -3.04
CA LYS A 42 17.68 2.88 -3.35
C LYS A 42 17.77 2.57 -4.85
N ILE A 43 17.83 1.29 -5.18
CA ILE A 43 17.75 0.77 -6.55
C ILE A 43 16.29 0.58 -6.93
N ALA A 44 15.49 0.01 -6.03
CA ALA A 44 14.08 -0.27 -6.27
C ALA A 44 13.22 0.05 -5.04
N ILE A 45 12.01 0.55 -5.28
CA ILE A 45 10.95 0.69 -4.27
C ILE A 45 9.67 0.12 -4.85
N ILE A 46 9.01 -0.75 -4.10
CA ILE A 46 7.66 -1.23 -4.40
C ILE A 46 6.71 -0.56 -3.42
N THR A 47 5.74 0.21 -3.91
CA THR A 47 4.68 0.83 -3.11
C THR A 47 3.40 0.05 -3.30
N TYR A 48 2.76 -0.38 -2.21
CA TYR A 48 1.59 -1.26 -2.25
C TYR A 48 0.67 -0.99 -1.06
N SER A 49 -0.63 -1.26 -1.24
CA SER A 49 -1.62 -1.17 -0.17
C SER A 49 -1.89 -2.54 0.43
N ARG A 50 -2.04 -2.59 1.77
CA ARG A 50 -2.20 -3.83 2.55
C ARG A 50 -3.63 -4.01 3.06
N PRO A 51 -4.56 -4.55 2.23
CA PRO A 51 -5.93 -4.77 2.68
C PRO A 51 -5.99 -5.87 3.74
N GLN A 52 -6.88 -5.70 4.72
CA GLN A 52 -7.27 -6.79 5.60
C GLN A 52 -8.26 -7.74 4.91
N LEU A 53 -8.19 -9.04 5.25
CA LEU A 53 -9.09 -10.06 4.70
C LEU A 53 -10.56 -9.81 5.08
N LYS A 54 -10.82 -9.25 6.27
CA LYS A 54 -12.17 -8.97 6.81
C LYS A 54 -13.09 -10.18 6.76
N ASN A 55 -12.67 -11.30 7.37
CA ASN A 55 -13.37 -12.59 7.42
C ASN A 55 -13.55 -13.32 6.06
N ARG A 56 -13.02 -12.79 4.96
CA ARG A 56 -12.95 -13.51 3.68
C ARG A 56 -11.74 -14.45 3.67
N SER A 57 -11.83 -15.54 2.93
CA SER A 57 -10.64 -16.36 2.69
C SER A 57 -9.73 -15.67 1.67
N PHE A 58 -8.45 -16.07 1.66
CA PHE A 58 -7.50 -15.59 0.65
C PHE A 58 -7.93 -15.99 -0.77
N ASP A 59 -8.41 -17.23 -0.93
CA ASP A 59 -8.87 -17.78 -2.19
C ASP A 59 -10.10 -17.05 -2.78
N ASP A 60 -10.89 -16.35 -1.96
CA ASP A 60 -12.03 -15.55 -2.44
C ASP A 60 -11.60 -14.24 -3.11
N ILE A 61 -10.42 -13.73 -2.78
CA ILE A 61 -9.94 -12.39 -3.20
C ILE A 61 -8.90 -12.53 -4.32
N VAL A 62 -8.11 -13.60 -4.28
CA VAL A 62 -7.00 -13.81 -5.18
C VAL A 62 -7.43 -14.69 -6.36
N PRO A 63 -7.48 -14.13 -7.58
CA PRO A 63 -7.99 -14.87 -8.73
C PRO A 63 -6.92 -15.83 -9.26
N LYS A 64 -7.11 -17.14 -9.06
CA LYS A 64 -6.19 -18.18 -9.56
C LYS A 64 -6.15 -18.19 -11.10
N ASN A 65 -4.96 -18.32 -11.66
CA ASN A 65 -4.67 -18.41 -13.11
C ASN A 65 -5.20 -17.21 -13.92
N LYS A 66 -5.35 -16.04 -13.31
CA LYS A 66 -5.80 -14.81 -13.97
C LYS A 66 -4.91 -13.64 -13.56
N VAL A 67 -4.84 -12.63 -14.45
CA VAL A 67 -4.14 -11.39 -14.14
C VAL A 67 -4.85 -10.69 -12.98
N TRP A 68 -4.05 -10.29 -11.99
CA TRP A 68 -4.48 -9.63 -10.77
C TRP A 68 -3.67 -8.35 -10.56
N ARG A 69 -4.35 -7.26 -10.20
CA ARG A 69 -3.72 -5.97 -9.85
C ARG A 69 -2.89 -6.03 -8.57
N THR A 70 -2.97 -7.14 -7.85
CA THR A 70 -2.19 -7.47 -6.64
C THR A 70 -2.07 -6.32 -5.66
N GLY A 71 -2.97 -6.30 -4.68
CA GLY A 71 -3.10 -5.23 -3.68
C GLY A 71 -4.52 -4.68 -3.60
N ALA A 72 -4.67 -3.53 -2.95
CA ALA A 72 -5.93 -2.77 -2.79
C ALA A 72 -5.73 -1.31 -3.18
N ASN A 73 -6.80 -0.51 -3.26
CA ASN A 73 -6.77 0.92 -3.61
C ASN A 73 -5.97 1.23 -4.90
N GLU A 74 -4.86 1.96 -4.80
CA GLU A 74 -3.92 2.27 -5.88
C GLU A 74 -3.17 1.02 -6.37
N ALA A 75 -2.87 0.93 -7.67
CA ALA A 75 -2.11 -0.19 -8.21
C ALA A 75 -0.70 -0.24 -7.63
N THR A 76 -0.21 -1.44 -7.35
CA THR A 76 1.13 -1.65 -6.83
C THR A 76 2.16 -1.06 -7.80
N GLU A 77 2.99 -0.16 -7.32
CA GLU A 77 3.95 0.58 -8.14
C GLU A 77 5.36 0.06 -7.88
N LEU A 78 6.08 -0.27 -8.96
CA LEU A 78 7.52 -0.50 -8.95
C LEU A 78 8.25 0.75 -9.46
N ARG A 79 9.07 1.35 -8.61
CA ARG A 79 10.00 2.41 -8.96
C ARG A 79 11.40 1.85 -9.07
N LEU A 80 12.02 1.98 -10.24
CA LEU A 80 13.43 1.66 -10.48
C LEU A 80 14.22 2.95 -10.65
N PHE A 81 15.26 3.14 -9.84
CA PHE A 81 16.13 4.32 -9.87
C PHE A 81 17.35 4.14 -10.78
N LYS A 82 17.61 2.90 -11.20
CA LYS A 82 18.67 2.51 -12.12
C LYS A 82 18.11 1.44 -13.06
N ASP A 83 18.76 1.26 -14.20
CA ASP A 83 18.47 0.12 -15.06
C ASP A 83 18.77 -1.17 -14.29
N VAL A 84 17.88 -2.16 -14.42
CA VAL A 84 17.98 -3.44 -13.71
C VAL A 84 17.78 -4.56 -14.70
N GLU A 85 18.57 -5.62 -14.58
CA GLU A 85 18.43 -6.83 -15.38
C GLU A 85 17.63 -7.89 -14.60
N ILE A 86 16.55 -8.37 -15.19
CA ILE A 86 15.73 -9.46 -14.65
C ILE A 86 15.58 -10.50 -15.76
N ASN A 87 15.99 -11.75 -15.50
CA ASN A 87 15.91 -12.86 -16.47
C ASN A 87 16.48 -12.49 -17.86
N ASN A 88 17.69 -11.94 -17.91
CA ASN A 88 18.36 -11.47 -19.14
C ASN A 88 17.61 -10.35 -19.89
N THR A 89 16.65 -9.69 -19.25
CA THR A 89 15.93 -8.55 -19.81
C THR A 89 16.29 -7.30 -19.02
N THR A 90 16.87 -6.31 -19.70
CA THR A 90 17.11 -5.00 -19.11
C THR A 90 15.81 -4.21 -19.04
N ILE A 91 15.46 -3.78 -17.84
CA ILE A 91 14.37 -2.86 -17.56
C ILE A 91 14.99 -1.52 -17.21
N VAL A 92 14.72 -0.52 -18.03
CA VAL A 92 15.24 0.82 -17.82
C VAL A 92 14.67 1.45 -16.55
N ALA A 93 15.44 2.34 -15.93
CA ALA A 93 14.98 3.14 -14.80
C ALA A 93 13.64 3.82 -15.14
N GLY A 94 12.70 3.80 -14.20
CA GLY A 94 11.34 4.27 -14.45
C GLY A 94 10.34 3.82 -13.41
N THR A 95 9.09 4.21 -13.65
CA THR A 95 7.95 3.82 -12.83
C THR A 95 7.06 2.88 -13.62
N TYR A 96 6.66 1.79 -12.97
CA TYR A 96 5.89 0.72 -13.55
C TYR A 96 4.77 0.32 -12.60
N THR A 97 3.70 -0.26 -13.15
CA THR A 97 2.70 -0.96 -12.35
C THR A 97 2.98 -2.45 -12.36
N LEU A 98 2.84 -3.09 -11.19
CA LEU A 98 2.98 -4.52 -11.02
C LEU A 98 1.61 -5.21 -11.03
N PHE A 99 1.52 -6.27 -11.83
CA PHE A 99 0.43 -7.24 -11.80
C PHE A 99 1.01 -8.62 -11.49
N THR A 100 0.18 -9.54 -11.02
CA THR A 100 0.59 -10.94 -10.91
C THR A 100 -0.43 -11.89 -11.50
N ILE A 101 0.02 -13.08 -11.87
CA ILE A 101 -0.83 -14.24 -12.14
C ILE A 101 -0.50 -15.27 -11.06
N PRO A 102 -1.38 -15.43 -10.05
CA PRO A 102 -1.22 -16.46 -9.03
C PRO A 102 -1.59 -17.84 -9.57
N GLU A 103 -0.68 -18.79 -9.44
CA GLU A 103 -0.89 -20.20 -9.78
C GLU A 103 -0.89 -21.04 -8.50
N SER A 104 -0.89 -22.38 -8.59
CA SER A 104 -0.97 -23.23 -7.39
C SER A 104 0.31 -23.18 -6.54
N GLU A 105 1.48 -23.10 -7.18
CA GLU A 105 2.79 -23.16 -6.51
C GLU A 105 3.71 -21.99 -6.89
N GLU A 106 3.35 -21.24 -7.94
CA GLU A 106 4.14 -20.14 -8.46
C GLU A 106 3.31 -18.88 -8.67
N ILE A 107 4.01 -17.75 -8.77
CA ILE A 107 3.41 -16.45 -9.06
C ILE A 107 4.21 -15.83 -10.19
N THR A 108 3.56 -15.61 -11.32
CA THR A 108 4.16 -14.85 -12.42
C THR A 108 3.99 -13.35 -12.14
N PHE A 109 5.08 -12.60 -12.14
CA PHE A 109 5.06 -11.13 -12.03
C PHE A 109 5.05 -10.49 -13.42
N ILE A 110 4.25 -9.44 -13.58
CA ILE A 110 4.14 -8.66 -14.81
C ILE A 110 4.49 -7.20 -14.49
N ILE A 111 5.48 -6.67 -15.21
CA ILE A 111 5.90 -5.26 -15.13
C ILE A 111 5.27 -4.52 -16.29
N ASN A 112 4.33 -3.61 -15.99
CA ASN A 112 3.59 -2.82 -16.98
C ASN A 112 4.08 -1.36 -16.99
N LYS A 113 4.26 -0.79 -18.18
CA LYS A 113 4.64 0.62 -18.38
C LYS A 113 3.52 1.62 -18.13
N ALA A 114 2.26 1.21 -18.28
CA ALA A 114 1.15 2.09 -17.95
C ALA A 114 1.08 2.32 -16.43
N THR A 115 0.95 3.57 -16.03
CA THR A 115 0.93 4.02 -14.62
C THR A 115 -0.42 4.63 -14.26
N ASN A 116 -0.69 4.82 -12.97
CA ASN A 116 -1.97 5.36 -12.45
C ASN A 116 -3.19 4.53 -12.86
N ILE A 117 -3.02 3.22 -13.03
CA ILE A 117 -4.09 2.32 -13.42
C ILE A 117 -4.99 2.04 -12.21
N TRP A 118 -6.30 2.09 -12.44
CA TRP A 118 -7.33 1.66 -11.50
C TRP A 118 -8.06 0.44 -12.08
N GLY A 119 -8.04 -0.68 -11.36
CA GLY A 119 -8.69 -1.92 -11.80
C GLY A 119 -7.91 -2.71 -12.87
N ILE A 120 -8.57 -3.77 -13.36
CA ILE A 120 -8.28 -4.57 -14.56
C ILE A 120 -9.58 -4.67 -15.35
#